data_AF-A0A7C1Z4F1-F1
#
_entry.id   AF-A0A7C1Z4F1-F1
#
_cell.length_a   1.000
_cell.length_b   1.000
_cell.length_c   1.000
_cell.angle_alpha   90.00
_cell.angle_beta   90.00
_cell.angle_gamma   90.00
#
_symmetry.space_group_name_H-M   'P 1'
#
loop_
_entity.id
_entity.type
_entity.pdbx_description
1 polymer ?
#
loop_
_entity_poly.entity_id
_entity_poly.type
_entity_poly.pdbx_seq_one_letter_code
_entity_poly.pdbx_strand_id
1 'polypeptide(L)'
;MNDLDILMVIAFVCIVWSITSLMILSGKVSKSGTRVHFFLITLLFFRYISVYEEMTKKKTGKRGPLVYHFVIPLWIALILVIVWILLSLAG
;
A
#
# COMPACT_ATOMS: atom_id res chain seq x y z
N MET A 1 11.37 19.14 -18.66
CA MET A 1 10.87 18.27 -17.59
C MET A 1 12.07 17.49 -17.13
N ASN A 2 12.57 17.81 -15.94
CA ASN A 2 13.83 17.25 -15.43
C ASN A 2 13.60 15.78 -15.03
N ASP A 3 14.65 14.96 -15.01
CA ASP A 3 14.55 13.55 -14.59
C ASP A 3 13.94 13.39 -13.19
N LEU A 4 14.13 14.39 -12.32
CA LEU A 4 13.54 14.48 -10.99
C LEU A 4 12.01 14.65 -11.00
N ASP A 5 11.45 15.35 -11.99
CA ASP A 5 10.00 15.56 -12.10
C ASP A 5 9.29 14.24 -12.45
N ILE A 6 9.91 13.43 -13.31
CA ILE A 6 9.39 12.13 -13.74
C ILE A 6 9.34 11.16 -12.55
N LEU A 7 10.39 11.13 -11.73
CA LEU A 7 10.43 10.32 -10.51
C LEU A 7 9.31 10.70 -9.53
N MET A 8 9.03 12.00 -9.38
CA MET A 8 7.96 12.50 -8.51
C MET A 8 6.58 12.07 -9.01
N VAL A 9 6.32 12.15 -10.33
CA VAL A 9 5.06 11.70 -10.93
C VAL A 9 4.86 10.19 -10.73
N ILE A 10 5.89 9.38 -10.96
CA ILE A 10 5.83 7.93 -10.75
C ILE A 10 5.55 7.61 -9.28
N ALA A 11 6.22 8.28 -8.35
CA ALA A 11 5.99 8.11 -6.92
C ALA A 11 4.53 8.43 -6.54
N PHE A 12 3.96 9.50 -7.09
CA PHE A 12 2.55 9.85 -6.87
C PHE A 12 1.59 8.76 -7.38
N VAL A 13 1.84 8.22 -8.57
CA VAL A 13 1.02 7.14 -9.13
C VAL A 13 1.11 5.88 -8.25
N CYS A 14 2.30 5.53 -7.76
CA CYS A 14 2.46 4.39 -6.83
C CYS A 14 1.72 4.61 -5.51
N ILE A 15 1.73 5.82 -4.96
CA ILE A 15 1.00 6.15 -3.73
C ILE A 15 -0.50 6.00 -3.94
N VAL A 16 -1.04 6.58 -5.02
CA VAL A 16 -2.47 6.47 -5.35
C VAL A 16 -2.89 5.01 -5.56
N TRP A 17 -2.05 4.21 -6.23
CA TRP A 17 -2.29 2.79 -6.44
C TRP A 17 -2.29 2.00 -5.12
N SER A 18 -1.38 2.33 -4.21
CA SER A 18 -1.30 1.71 -2.88
C SER A 18 -2.55 2.06 -2.04
N ILE A 19 -2.98 3.33 -2.04
CA ILE A 19 -4.22 3.76 -1.36
C ILE A 19 -5.44 3.02 -1.92
N THR A 20 -5.54 2.90 -3.24
CA THR A 20 -6.65 2.19 -3.89
C THR A 20 -6.68 0.72 -3.50
N SER A 21 -5.53 0.05 -3.50
CA SER A 21 -5.41 -1.34 -3.03
C SER A 21 -5.82 -1.49 -1.56
N LEU A 22 -5.47 -0.51 -0.71
CA LEU A 22 -5.85 -0.50 0.70
C LEU A 22 -7.35 -0.30 0.90
N MET A 23 -7.99 0.57 0.10
CA MET A 23 -9.45 0.77 0.13
C MET A 23 -10.21 -0.50 -0.27
N ILE A 24 -9.73 -1.24 -1.28
CA ILE A 24 -10.38 -2.50 -1.69
C ILE A 24 -10.21 -3.57 -0.61
N LEU A 25 -9.00 -3.68 -0.02
CA LEU A 25 -8.70 -4.59 1.08
C LEU A 25 -9.62 -4.29 2.27
N SER A 26 -9.71 -3.02 2.66
CA SER A 26 -10.50 -2.58 3.79
C SER A 26 -12.00 -2.77 3.54
N GLY A 27 -12.50 -2.56 2.32
CA GLY A 27 -13.87 -2.90 1.95
C GLY A 27 -14.18 -4.39 2.10
N LYS A 28 -13.23 -5.27 1.76
CA LYS A 28 -13.37 -6.73 2.00
C LYS A 28 -13.34 -7.09 3.49
N VAL A 29 -12.49 -6.44 4.28
CA VAL A 29 -12.43 -6.61 5.75
C VAL A 29 -13.64 -6.01 6.46
N SER A 30 -14.24 -4.94 5.92
CA SER A 30 -15.47 -4.38 6.46
C SER A 30 -16.65 -5.33 6.27
N LYS A 31 -16.69 -6.07 5.15
CA LYS A 31 -17.71 -7.09 4.88
C LYS A 31 -17.65 -8.30 5.81
N SER A 32 -16.53 -8.52 6.51
CA SER A 32 -16.42 -9.57 7.54
C SER A 32 -16.85 -9.12 8.94
N GLY A 33 -17.48 -7.95 9.07
CA GLY A 33 -17.99 -7.45 10.35
C GLY A 33 -16.96 -6.68 11.18
N THR A 34 -15.76 -6.44 10.65
CA THR A 34 -14.74 -5.63 11.32
C THR A 34 -14.99 -4.15 11.03
N ARG A 35 -15.14 -3.31 12.06
CA ARG A 35 -15.30 -1.86 11.86
C ARG A 35 -14.02 -1.25 11.29
N VAL A 36 -14.08 -0.88 10.02
CA VAL A 36 -12.98 -0.21 9.33
C VAL A 36 -13.11 1.29 9.53
N HIS A 37 -12.10 1.90 10.15
CA HIS A 37 -12.00 3.34 10.23
C HIS A 37 -11.10 3.83 9.10
N PHE A 38 -11.69 4.49 8.10
CA PHE A 38 -10.96 5.06 6.95
C PHE A 38 -9.84 6.02 7.38
N PHE A 39 -10.06 6.76 8.47
CA PHE A 39 -9.06 7.70 8.98
C PHE A 39 -7.82 7.00 9.57
N LEU A 40 -8.03 5.84 10.19
CA LEU A 40 -6.96 5.04 10.78
C LEU A 40 -6.42 4.00 9.81
N ILE A 41 -6.85 3.99 8.55
CA ILE A 41 -6.52 2.93 7.59
C ILE A 41 -5.02 2.91 7.29
N THR A 42 -4.40 4.08 7.20
CA THR A 42 -2.96 4.25 6.99
C THR A 42 -2.15 3.90 8.23
N LEU A 43 -2.70 4.08 9.43
CA LEU A 43 -2.01 3.75 10.68
C LEU A 43 -2.16 2.26 11.05
N LEU A 44 -3.36 1.72 10.84
CA LEU A 44 -3.76 0.35 11.15
C LEU A 44 -3.62 -0.58 9.95
N PHE A 45 -2.95 -0.17 8.87
CA PHE A 45 -2.85 -0.98 7.64
C PHE A 45 -2.29 -2.37 7.94
N PHE A 46 -1.32 -2.48 8.86
CA PHE A 46 -0.79 -3.76 9.34
C PHE A 46 -1.86 -4.66 9.95
N ARG A 47 -2.78 -4.09 10.73
CA ARG A 47 -3.90 -4.82 11.34
C ARG A 47 -4.93 -5.23 10.30
N TYR A 48 -5.21 -4.38 9.31
CA TYR A 48 -6.12 -4.74 8.21
C TYR A 48 -5.54 -5.84 7.33
N ILE A 49 -4.23 -5.82 7.09
CA ILE A 49 -3.50 -6.89 6.39
C ILE A 49 -3.58 -8.19 7.18
N SER A 50 -3.29 -8.20 8.49
CA SER A 50 -3.31 -9.43 9.29
C SER A 50 -4.71 -10.05 9.34
N VAL A 51 -5.75 -9.24 9.51
CA VAL A 51 -7.16 -9.69 9.48
C VAL A 51 -7.53 -10.24 8.10
N TYR A 52 -7.10 -9.57 7.02
CA TYR A 52 -7.32 -10.07 5.67
C TYR A 52 -6.58 -11.39 5.41
N GLU A 53 -5.33 -11.52 5.86
CA GLU A 53 -4.56 -12.76 5.76
C GLU A 53 -5.25 -13.91 6.51
N GLU A 54 -5.67 -13.69 7.75
CA GLU A 54 -6.39 -14.71 8.53
C GLU A 54 -7.68 -15.15 7.84
N MET A 55 -8.46 -14.20 7.31
CA MET A 55 -9.67 -14.52 6.56
C MET A 55 -9.39 -15.33 5.29
N THR A 56 -8.38 -14.91 4.51
CA THR A 56 -8.09 -15.58 3.23
C THR A 56 -7.45 -16.94 3.45
N LYS A 57 -6.66 -17.09 4.52
CA LYS A 57 -6.08 -18.35 4.97
C LYS A 57 -7.16 -19.31 5.46
N LYS A 58 -8.18 -18.84 6.20
CA LYS A 58 -9.33 -19.66 6.61
C LYS A 58 -10.19 -20.11 5.42
N LYS A 59 -10.36 -19.26 4.40
CA LYS A 59 -11.18 -19.60 3.21
C LYS A 59 -10.46 -20.43 2.16
N THR A 60 -9.15 -20.23 1.98
CA THR A 60 -8.42 -20.70 0.79
C THR A 60 -7.11 -21.41 1.14
N GLY A 61 -6.73 -21.46 2.42
CA GLY A 61 -5.46 -22.05 2.89
C GLY A 61 -4.21 -21.22 2.58
N LYS A 62 -4.33 -20.12 1.81
CA LYS A 62 -3.21 -19.28 1.36
C LYS A 62 -3.45 -17.80 1.66
N ARG A 63 -2.36 -17.01 1.73
CA ARG A 63 -2.42 -15.55 1.84
C ARG A 63 -3.08 -14.96 0.59
N GLY A 64 -3.96 -13.97 0.78
CA GLY A 64 -4.66 -13.33 -0.32
C GLY A 64 -3.74 -12.43 -1.16
N PRO A 65 -3.84 -12.45 -2.50
CA PRO A 65 -2.94 -11.71 -3.39
C PRO A 65 -3.02 -10.18 -3.23
N LEU A 66 -4.11 -9.66 -2.65
CA LEU A 66 -4.28 -8.22 -2.40
C LEU A 66 -3.22 -7.64 -1.44
N VAL A 67 -2.64 -8.45 -0.56
CA VAL A 67 -1.56 -7.98 0.34
C VAL A 67 -0.33 -7.59 -0.48
N TYR A 68 0.02 -8.40 -1.48
CA TYR A 68 1.16 -8.11 -2.37
C TYR A 68 0.92 -6.86 -3.22
N HIS A 69 -0.30 -6.65 -3.71
CA HIS A 69 -0.65 -5.44 -4.46
C HIS A 69 -0.60 -4.15 -3.65
N PHE A 70 -0.68 -4.22 -2.31
CA PHE A 70 -0.48 -3.07 -1.44
C PHE A 70 0.99 -2.87 -1.08
N VAL A 71 1.65 -3.94 -0.62
CA VAL A 71 3.01 -3.88 -0.06
C VAL A 71 4.04 -3.59 -1.14
N ILE A 72 4.01 -4.28 -2.28
CA ILE A 72 5.03 -4.12 -3.34
C ILE A 72 5.14 -2.68 -3.84
N PRO A 73 4.05 -2.01 -4.28
CA PRO A 73 4.14 -0.63 -4.74
C PRO A 73 4.48 0.36 -3.62
N LEU A 74 4.12 0.09 -2.36
CA LEU A 74 4.51 0.93 -1.23
C LEU A 74 6.04 0.92 -1.02
N TRP A 75 6.65 -0.27 -1.06
CA TRP A 75 8.10 -0.43 -0.93
C TRP A 75 8.85 0.18 -2.11
N ILE A 76 8.34 -0.02 -3.34
CA ILE A 76 8.92 0.60 -4.55
C ILE A 76 8.86 2.14 -4.45
N ALA A 77 7.73 2.71 -4.01
CA ALA A 77 7.60 4.14 -3.82
C ALA A 77 8.59 4.67 -2.78
N LEU A 78 8.78 3.94 -1.67
CA LEU A 78 9.73 4.29 -0.61
C LEU A 78 11.17 4.33 -1.13
N ILE A 79 11.57 3.32 -1.91
CA ILE A 79 12.91 3.25 -2.52
C ILE A 79 13.11 4.41 -3.50
N LEU A 80 12.12 4.69 -4.37
CA LEU A 80 12.17 5.80 -5.32
C LEU A 80 12.34 7.16 -4.61
N VAL A 81 11.59 7.39 -3.53
CA VAL A 81 11.70 8.62 -2.74
C VAL A 81 13.07 8.75 -2.08
N ILE A 82 13.61 7.67 -1.51
CA ILE A 82 14.95 7.68 -0.90
C ILE A 82 16.02 7.99 -1.97
N VAL A 83 15.95 7.34 -3.13
CA VAL A 83 16.89 7.59 -4.25
C VAL A 83 16.80 9.04 -4.71
N TRP A 84 15.60 9.60 -4.82
CA TRP A 84 15.40 11.00 -5.18
C TRP A 84 16.00 11.96 -4.15
N ILE A 85 15.79 11.72 -2.86
CA ILE A 85 16.39 12.53 -1.77
C ILE A 85 17.91 12.46 -1.84
N LEU A 86 18.49 11.26 -2.01
CA LEU A 86 19.93 11.08 -2.08
C LEU A 86 20.55 11.81 -3.29
N LEU A 87 19.92 11.71 -4.46
CA LEU A 87 20.36 12.44 -5.66
C LEU A 87 20.22 13.97 -5.48
N SER A 88 19.15 14.42 -4.83
CA SER A 88 18.93 15.84 -4.56
C SER A 88 19.90 16.43 -3.52
N LEU A 89 20.46 15.62 -2.62
CA LEU A 89 21.47 16.05 -1.64
C LEU A 89 22.90 15.98 -2.19
N ALA A 90 23.12 15.18 -3.24
CA ALA A 90 24.44 14.96 -3.85
C ALA A 90 24.74 15.92 -5.02
N GLY A 91 23.76 16.67 -5.49
CA GLY A 91 23.91 17.74 -6.51
C GLY A 91 23.78 19.12 -5.89
#